data_AF-A0A3P3Q609-F1
#
_entry.id   AF-A0A3P3Q609-F1
#
_cell.length_a   1.000
_cell.length_b   1.000
_cell.length_c   1.000
_cell.angle_alpha   90.00
_cell.angle_beta   90.00
_cell.angle_gamma   90.00
#
_symmetry.space_group_name_H-M   'P 1'
#
loop_
_entity.id
_entity.type
_entity.pdbx_description
1 polymer ?
#
loop_
_entity_poly.entity_id
_entity_poly.type
_entity_poly.pdbx_seq_one_letter_code
_entity_poly.pdbx_strand_id
1 'polypeptide(L)'
;MKLEYKKRIYWLLRFILIICVINVLTGFYEFCTSSKNANANQIIWKGERYNKTETGYHSIDELKYLVDIPTDCDVKDIWAVASYYAKDDSECDTRLKELKGIYDEGGAKAVVENIMSKDIGDDKKTMMEYLIVDGCIIESPSNDTELLNNVLEHCYDRDYGFLGYKRYIDIGNKLYKKNVKLERIIEAFETLSKYTIDRAIVMPKSEDGHESAIETAYYHRMIQLFQTFSSLSYFDDNLLAAKSYPGKDNKKYVVRASIKENYDIVLSYKKYRSFIDLGHISIYGRYKNLNMIIKNVSIRDLDDFDIANYLSLKSPETYMLGDKLVSLKVVSSIFRLCGTYVIVYDSDIHTLEGLSYGFYPVLPVYSYFDTYNIVASPDSHYIDTVEAIKNFNTNFSKGGYLEEFANDIGYDKNNPVTLENFGEKIDEFCSMEEKVNRFLYIGYNIGIGSIVNDFTGREPLHKKD
;
A
#
# COMPACT_ATOMS: atom_id res chain seq x y z
N MET A 1 47.37 -5.79 -49.73
CA MET A 1 45.95 -5.84 -49.27
C MET A 1 45.71 -6.95 -48.23
N LYS A 2 46.49 -7.09 -47.14
CA LYS A 2 46.35 -8.26 -46.22
C LYS A 2 46.45 -7.99 -44.70
N LEU A 3 47.00 -6.87 -44.23
CA LEU A 3 47.17 -6.61 -42.79
C LEU A 3 46.15 -5.61 -42.21
N GLU A 4 45.91 -4.49 -42.89
CA GLU A 4 44.92 -3.49 -42.45
C GLU A 4 43.48 -4.02 -42.47
N TYR A 5 43.14 -4.85 -43.46
CA TYR A 5 41.81 -5.47 -43.56
C TYR A 5 41.57 -6.44 -42.39
N LYS A 6 42.58 -7.23 -42.01
CA LYS A 6 42.51 -8.11 -40.82
C LYS A 6 42.40 -7.32 -39.51
N LYS A 7 43.13 -6.20 -39.38
CA LYS A 7 43.01 -5.30 -38.21
C LYS A 7 41.61 -4.69 -38.10
N ARG A 8 41.01 -4.26 -39.23
CA ARG A 8 39.63 -3.73 -39.26
C ARG A 8 38.59 -4.79 -38.89
N ILE A 9 38.70 -6.01 -39.42
CA ILE A 9 37.81 -7.12 -39.05
C ILE A 9 37.94 -7.46 -37.57
N TYR A 10 39.16 -7.49 -37.03
CA TYR A 10 39.39 -7.78 -35.61
C TYR A 10 38.80 -6.70 -34.68
N TRP A 11 38.92 -5.41 -35.06
CA TRP A 11 38.26 -4.32 -34.35
C TRP A 11 36.73 -4.38 -34.43
N LEU A 12 36.18 -4.72 -35.60
CA LEU A 12 34.74 -4.92 -35.78
C LEU A 12 34.22 -6.07 -34.91
N LEU A 13 34.92 -7.21 -34.89
CA LEU A 13 34.57 -8.36 -34.06
C LEU A 13 34.63 -8.03 -32.56
N ARG A 14 35.65 -7.29 -32.11
CA ARG A 14 35.70 -6.79 -30.72
C ARG A 14 34.54 -5.85 -30.40
N PHE A 15 34.18 -4.95 -31.32
CA PHE A 15 33.06 -4.03 -31.13
C PHE A 15 31.72 -4.77 -31.06
N ILE A 16 31.50 -5.76 -31.94
CA ILE A 16 30.32 -6.64 -31.88
C ILE A 16 30.29 -7.40 -30.55
N LEU A 17 31.41 -7.96 -30.11
CA LEU A 17 31.49 -8.69 -28.85
C LEU A 17 31.23 -7.78 -27.64
N ILE A 18 31.74 -6.55 -27.64
CA ILE A 18 31.45 -5.53 -26.62
C ILE A 18 29.95 -5.21 -26.61
N ILE A 19 29.31 -5.00 -27.77
CA ILE A 19 27.86 -4.78 -27.86
C ILE A 19 27.09 -5.98 -27.33
N CYS A 20 27.48 -7.20 -27.70
CA CYS A 20 26.84 -8.43 -27.19
C CYS A 20 26.97 -8.55 -25.68
N VAL A 21 28.15 -8.28 -25.10
CA VAL A 21 28.37 -8.30 -23.65
C VAL A 21 27.55 -7.22 -22.96
N ILE A 22 27.51 -6.00 -23.50
CA ILE A 22 26.66 -4.92 -22.97
C ILE A 22 25.20 -5.35 -23.00
N ASN A 23 24.69 -5.88 -24.12
CA ASN A 23 23.30 -6.33 -24.22
C ASN A 23 22.96 -7.46 -23.24
N VAL A 24 23.86 -8.44 -23.05
CA VAL A 24 23.66 -9.52 -22.08
C VAL A 24 23.69 -8.99 -20.65
N LEU A 25 24.63 -8.10 -20.32
CA LEU A 25 24.71 -7.50 -18.99
C LEU A 25 23.54 -6.56 -18.70
N THR A 26 23.09 -5.79 -19.69
CA THR A 26 21.89 -4.95 -19.59
C THR A 26 20.65 -5.82 -19.41
N GLY A 27 20.48 -6.88 -20.19
CA GLY A 27 19.35 -7.81 -20.03
C GLY A 27 19.37 -8.55 -18.69
N PHE A 28 20.55 -8.95 -18.19
CA PHE A 28 20.69 -9.57 -16.87
C PHE A 28 20.43 -8.56 -15.74
N TYR A 29 20.94 -7.34 -15.86
CA TYR A 29 20.66 -6.26 -14.91
C TYR A 29 19.17 -5.94 -14.87
N GLU A 30 18.52 -5.81 -16.02
CA GLU A 30 17.07 -5.61 -16.15
C GLU A 30 16.31 -6.75 -15.46
N PHE A 31 16.64 -8.02 -15.75
CA PHE A 31 16.05 -9.18 -15.09
C PHE A 31 16.21 -9.16 -13.55
N CYS A 32 17.40 -8.84 -13.04
CA CYS A 32 17.65 -8.75 -11.60
C CYS A 32 16.89 -7.59 -10.94
N THR A 33 16.82 -6.43 -11.58
CA THR A 33 16.00 -5.30 -11.07
C THR A 33 14.51 -5.61 -11.13
N SER A 34 14.07 -6.28 -12.18
CA SER A 34 12.70 -6.72 -12.41
C SER A 34 12.21 -7.71 -11.34
N SER A 35 13.01 -8.72 -11.00
CA SER A 35 12.69 -9.67 -9.93
C SER A 35 12.60 -9.00 -8.56
N LYS A 36 13.40 -7.95 -8.32
CA LYS A 36 13.27 -7.13 -7.11
C LYS A 36 11.98 -6.31 -7.11
N ASN A 37 11.58 -5.76 -8.25
CA ASN A 37 10.37 -4.93 -8.37
C ASN A 37 9.06 -5.73 -8.26
N ALA A 38 9.09 -7.04 -8.56
CA ALA A 38 7.96 -7.96 -8.38
C ALA A 38 7.74 -8.39 -6.92
N ASN A 39 8.70 -8.11 -6.03
CA ASN A 39 8.53 -8.31 -4.59
C ASN A 39 8.18 -6.98 -3.94
N ALA A 40 7.18 -6.99 -3.06
CA ALA A 40 6.92 -5.82 -2.25
C ALA A 40 8.06 -5.63 -1.25
N ASN A 41 8.57 -4.40 -1.20
CA ASN A 41 9.58 -4.01 -0.22
C ASN A 41 8.97 -3.16 0.91
N GLN A 42 7.73 -2.73 0.73
CA GLN A 42 6.91 -2.10 1.75
C GLN A 42 5.51 -2.71 1.71
N ILE A 43 4.96 -2.99 2.88
CA ILE A 43 3.57 -3.42 3.05
C ILE A 43 2.93 -2.58 4.15
N ILE A 44 1.59 -2.60 4.19
CA ILE A 44 0.83 -2.09 5.32
C ILE A 44 0.09 -3.24 5.96
N TRP A 45 0.14 -3.35 7.28
CA TRP A 45 -0.64 -4.31 8.04
C TRP A 45 -1.35 -3.59 9.19
N LYS A 46 -2.69 -3.71 9.25
CA LYS A 46 -3.51 -3.16 10.35
C LYS A 46 -3.22 -1.66 10.63
N GLY A 47 -2.94 -0.88 9.59
CA GLY A 47 -2.65 0.54 9.76
C GLY A 47 -1.21 0.89 10.12
N GLU A 48 -0.28 -0.06 10.08
CA GLU A 48 1.14 0.18 10.33
C GLU A 48 1.97 -0.18 9.08
N ARG A 49 2.99 0.62 8.77
CA ARG A 49 3.90 0.34 7.65
C ARG A 49 5.01 -0.62 8.07
N TYR A 50 5.33 -1.55 7.17
CA TYR A 50 6.43 -2.49 7.34
C TYR A 50 7.36 -2.43 6.14
N ASN A 51 8.67 -2.39 6.38
CA ASN A 51 9.69 -2.48 5.33
C ASN A 51 10.37 -3.84 5.32
N LYS A 52 10.68 -4.33 4.13
CA LYS A 52 11.40 -5.59 3.93
C LYS A 52 12.89 -5.39 4.14
N THR A 53 13.47 -6.17 5.04
CA THR A 53 14.92 -6.32 5.26
C THR A 53 15.37 -7.73 4.87
N GLU A 54 16.64 -8.07 5.09
CA GLU A 54 17.16 -9.42 4.84
C GLU A 54 16.44 -10.50 5.69
N THR A 55 15.89 -10.13 6.84
CA THR A 55 15.26 -11.06 7.80
C THR A 55 13.75 -11.09 7.72
N GLY A 56 13.12 -10.29 6.84
CA GLY A 56 11.67 -10.22 6.69
C GLY A 56 11.13 -8.79 6.77
N TYR A 57 9.82 -8.67 6.97
CA TYR A 57 9.16 -7.39 7.18
C TYR A 57 9.27 -6.94 8.64
N HIS A 58 9.56 -5.66 8.86
CA HIS A 58 9.65 -5.05 10.18
C HIS A 58 8.88 -3.73 10.20
N SER A 59 8.14 -3.48 11.29
CA SER A 59 7.43 -2.21 11.49
C SER A 59 8.42 -1.03 11.52
N ILE A 60 8.01 0.09 10.95
CA ILE A 60 8.87 1.26 10.75
C ILE A 60 8.74 2.27 11.90
N ASP A 61 7.53 2.46 12.43
CA ASP A 61 7.18 3.67 13.18
C ASP A 61 6.62 3.40 14.58
N GLU A 62 7.03 4.27 15.50
CA GLU A 62 6.35 4.44 16.79
C GLU A 62 5.45 5.68 16.70
N LEU A 63 4.14 5.49 16.84
CA LEU A 63 3.17 6.57 16.82
C LEU A 63 3.43 7.59 17.94
N LYS A 64 3.48 8.87 17.56
CA LYS A 64 3.64 10.00 18.48
C LYS A 64 2.31 10.70 18.73
N TYR A 65 2.22 11.40 19.87
CA TYR A 65 1.07 12.25 20.22
C TYR A 65 -0.28 11.51 20.26
N LEU A 66 -0.27 10.19 20.52
CA LEU A 66 -1.50 9.45 20.76
C LEU A 66 -2.25 10.03 21.95
N VAL A 67 -3.56 10.19 21.77
CA VAL A 67 -4.50 10.54 22.83
C VAL A 67 -5.40 9.33 23.11
N ASP A 68 -5.77 9.14 24.37
CA ASP A 68 -6.75 8.12 24.75
C ASP A 68 -8.14 8.54 24.27
N ILE A 69 -8.64 7.84 23.26
CA ILE A 69 -9.99 8.03 22.72
C ILE A 69 -10.87 6.86 23.18
N PRO A 70 -12.05 7.13 23.77
CA PRO A 70 -13.02 6.11 24.11
C PRO A 70 -13.43 5.26 22.89
N THR A 71 -13.62 3.96 23.09
CA THR A 71 -13.97 3.04 22.00
C THR A 71 -15.35 3.28 21.40
N ASP A 72 -16.22 4.04 22.06
CA ASP A 72 -17.53 4.47 21.58
C ASP A 72 -17.49 5.80 20.81
N CYS A 73 -16.33 6.46 20.69
CA CYS A 73 -16.16 7.63 19.84
C CYS A 73 -16.44 7.26 18.37
N ASP A 74 -17.24 8.06 17.68
CA ASP A 74 -17.40 7.90 16.24
C ASP A 74 -16.15 8.42 15.52
N VAL A 75 -15.20 7.53 15.24
CA VAL A 75 -13.94 7.86 14.55
C VAL A 75 -14.16 8.41 13.15
N LYS A 76 -15.34 8.17 12.55
CA LYS A 76 -15.71 8.75 11.26
C LYS A 76 -15.92 10.25 11.35
N ASP A 77 -16.43 10.75 12.48
CA ASP A 77 -16.53 12.17 12.75
C ASP A 77 -15.15 12.70 13.16
N ILE A 78 -14.42 13.23 12.18
CA ILE A 78 -13.06 13.71 12.43
C ILE A 78 -13.02 14.88 13.43
N TRP A 79 -14.11 15.64 13.55
CA TRP A 79 -14.21 16.72 14.53
C TRP A 79 -14.39 16.20 15.95
N ALA A 80 -15.02 15.03 16.12
CA ALA A 80 -15.07 14.33 17.40
C ALA A 80 -13.68 13.85 17.80
N VAL A 81 -12.95 13.19 16.90
CA VAL A 81 -11.56 12.75 17.12
C VAL A 81 -10.67 13.96 17.49
N ALA A 82 -10.71 15.04 16.71
CA ALA A 82 -9.93 16.25 16.97
C ALA A 82 -10.28 16.90 18.33
N SER A 83 -11.52 16.78 18.80
CA SER A 83 -11.92 17.31 20.12
C SER A 83 -11.19 16.64 21.28
N TYR A 84 -10.81 15.37 21.16
CA TYR A 84 -9.98 14.69 22.17
C TYR A 84 -8.55 15.25 22.21
N TYR A 85 -8.01 15.66 21.06
CA TYR A 85 -6.73 16.36 21.02
C TYR A 85 -6.82 17.77 21.62
N ALA A 86 -7.94 18.46 21.45
CA ALA A 86 -8.20 19.76 22.09
C ALA A 86 -8.47 19.67 23.60
N LYS A 87 -8.84 18.49 24.11
CA LYS A 87 -9.18 18.31 25.51
C LYS A 87 -7.99 18.67 26.40
N ASP A 88 -8.26 19.53 27.37
CA ASP A 88 -7.30 20.05 28.36
C ASP A 88 -6.07 20.77 27.74
N ASP A 89 -6.18 21.23 26.49
CA ASP A 89 -5.14 21.93 25.75
C ASP A 89 -5.70 23.21 25.09
N SER A 90 -5.42 24.37 25.68
CA SER A 90 -6.01 25.65 25.25
C SER A 90 -5.56 26.10 23.85
N GLU A 91 -4.36 25.72 23.42
CA GLU A 91 -3.86 26.03 22.09
C GLU A 91 -4.61 25.20 21.05
N CYS A 92 -4.74 23.89 21.29
CA CYS A 92 -5.50 22.99 20.43
C CYS A 92 -7.00 23.35 20.40
N ASP A 93 -7.62 23.68 21.53
CA ASP A 93 -9.04 24.09 21.60
C ASP A 93 -9.31 25.37 20.82
N THR A 94 -8.45 26.39 20.95
CA THR A 94 -8.57 27.64 20.19
C THR A 94 -8.45 27.35 18.70
N ARG A 95 -7.46 26.54 18.32
CA ARG A 95 -7.22 26.19 16.92
C ARG A 95 -8.35 25.36 16.32
N LEU A 96 -8.89 24.40 17.07
CA LEU A 96 -10.01 23.57 16.62
C LEU A 96 -11.26 24.42 16.33
N LYS A 97 -11.57 25.41 17.19
CA LYS A 97 -12.69 26.34 16.98
C LYS A 97 -12.50 27.20 15.73
N GLU A 98 -11.29 27.69 15.48
CA GLU A 98 -10.96 28.42 14.25
C GLU A 98 -11.17 27.54 13.02
N LEU A 99 -10.66 26.30 13.03
CA LEU A 99 -10.78 25.36 11.92
C LEU A 99 -12.24 24.97 11.63
N LYS A 100 -13.05 24.78 12.67
CA LYS A 100 -14.51 24.57 12.51
C LYS A 100 -15.19 25.77 11.85
N GLY A 101 -14.85 26.99 12.26
CA GLY A 101 -15.37 28.20 11.61
C GLY A 101 -15.00 28.28 10.12
N ILE A 102 -13.75 27.95 9.77
CA ILE A 102 -13.32 27.88 8.36
C ILE A 102 -14.06 26.79 7.60
N TYR A 103 -14.31 25.63 8.23
CA TYR A 103 -15.08 24.54 7.63
C TYR A 103 -16.52 24.95 7.34
N ASP A 104 -17.17 25.59 8.31
CA ASP A 104 -18.57 26.02 8.19
C ASP A 104 -18.75 27.07 7.08
N GLU A 105 -17.75 27.93 6.87
CA GLU A 105 -17.79 28.98 5.85
C GLU A 105 -17.33 28.51 4.45
N GLY A 106 -16.28 27.69 4.39
CA GLY A 106 -15.55 27.37 3.15
C GLY A 106 -15.41 25.88 2.83
N GLY A 107 -15.93 25.00 3.69
CA GLY A 107 -15.89 23.55 3.53
C GLY A 107 -14.50 22.92 3.69
N ALA A 108 -14.42 21.62 3.38
CA ALA A 108 -13.20 20.80 3.53
C ALA A 108 -11.98 21.41 2.83
N LYS A 109 -12.17 21.93 1.60
CA LYS A 109 -11.09 22.53 0.82
C LYS A 109 -10.46 23.73 1.52
N ALA A 110 -11.25 24.63 2.09
CA ALA A 110 -10.74 25.82 2.76
C ALA A 110 -9.93 25.46 4.02
N VAL A 111 -10.40 24.47 4.79
CA VAL A 111 -9.70 23.96 5.98
C VAL A 111 -8.37 23.31 5.59
N VAL A 112 -8.40 22.42 4.60
CA VAL A 112 -7.20 21.75 4.10
C VAL A 112 -6.18 22.76 3.59
N GLU A 113 -6.60 23.74 2.79
CA GLU A 113 -5.71 24.83 2.33
C GLU A 113 -5.13 25.64 3.51
N ASN A 114 -5.93 25.92 4.54
CA ASN A 114 -5.48 26.66 5.73
C ASN A 114 -4.41 25.88 6.52
N ILE A 115 -4.57 24.57 6.66
CA ILE A 115 -3.61 23.71 7.37
C ILE A 115 -2.37 23.48 6.50
N MET A 116 -2.55 23.04 5.26
CA MET A 116 -1.46 22.65 4.36
C MET A 116 -0.61 23.82 3.87
N SER A 117 -1.08 25.07 3.99
CA SER A 117 -0.28 26.27 3.68
C SER A 117 0.67 26.70 4.80
N LYS A 118 0.51 26.19 6.02
CA LYS A 118 1.34 26.55 7.17
C LYS A 118 2.62 25.69 7.25
N ASP A 119 3.57 26.18 8.04
CA ASP A 119 4.76 25.40 8.41
C ASP A 119 4.38 24.28 9.38
N ILE A 120 5.12 23.18 9.33
CA ILE A 120 4.85 21.98 10.10
C ILE A 120 5.52 22.06 11.47
N GLY A 121 4.76 21.79 12.53
CA GLY A 121 5.28 21.57 13.88
C GLY A 121 5.61 20.10 14.18
N ASP A 122 6.25 19.86 15.32
CA ASP A 122 6.37 18.53 15.95
C ASP A 122 5.66 18.58 17.30
N ASP A 123 4.33 18.73 17.23
CA ASP A 123 3.48 18.92 18.40
C ASP A 123 2.09 18.30 18.21
N LYS A 124 1.38 18.18 19.34
CA LYS A 124 0.03 17.62 19.43
C LYS A 124 -0.98 18.38 18.56
N LYS A 125 -0.83 19.71 18.44
CA LYS A 125 -1.69 20.56 17.60
C LYS A 125 -1.53 20.20 16.13
N THR A 126 -0.30 20.04 15.66
CA THR A 126 -0.02 19.62 14.27
C THR A 126 -0.63 18.25 14.00
N MET A 127 -0.51 17.29 14.92
CA MET A 127 -1.17 15.99 14.75
C MET A 127 -2.70 16.13 14.61
N MET A 128 -3.35 16.94 15.45
CA MET A 128 -4.78 17.24 15.35
C MET A 128 -5.16 17.86 13.99
N GLU A 129 -4.35 18.79 13.48
CA GLU A 129 -4.57 19.40 12.17
C GLU A 129 -4.49 18.38 11.03
N TYR A 130 -3.48 17.50 11.05
CA TYR A 130 -3.31 16.50 9.99
C TYR A 130 -4.35 15.37 10.07
N LEU A 131 -4.82 15.02 11.27
CA LEU A 131 -6.00 14.17 11.43
C LEU A 131 -7.22 14.79 10.72
N ILE A 132 -7.46 16.10 10.90
CA ILE A 132 -8.53 16.83 10.20
C ILE A 132 -8.35 16.77 8.68
N VAL A 133 -7.13 16.94 8.18
CA VAL A 133 -6.81 16.81 6.74
C VAL A 133 -7.20 15.42 6.24
N ASP A 134 -6.76 14.36 6.91
CA ASP A 134 -7.04 12.97 6.49
C ASP A 134 -8.53 12.65 6.52
N GLY A 135 -9.23 13.02 7.60
CA GLY A 135 -10.67 12.84 7.71
C GLY A 135 -11.44 13.56 6.60
N CYS A 136 -11.05 14.81 6.27
CA CYS A 136 -11.63 15.55 5.16
C CYS A 136 -11.46 14.84 3.81
N ILE A 137 -10.30 14.21 3.56
CA ILE A 137 -10.06 13.48 2.31
C ILE A 137 -10.85 12.16 2.28
N ILE A 138 -10.97 11.46 3.42
CA ILE A 138 -11.76 10.23 3.52
C ILE A 138 -13.26 10.48 3.25
N GLU A 139 -13.79 11.57 3.80
CA GLU A 139 -15.20 11.96 3.62
C GLU A 139 -15.50 12.49 2.22
N SER A 140 -14.47 12.93 1.48
CA SER A 140 -14.62 13.46 0.12
C SER A 140 -15.34 12.46 -0.80
N PRO A 141 -16.22 12.93 -1.72
CA PRO A 141 -16.92 12.04 -2.64
C PRO A 141 -15.95 11.12 -3.42
N SER A 142 -16.33 9.87 -3.63
CA SER A 142 -15.45 8.84 -4.21
C SER A 142 -15.01 9.09 -5.66
N ASN A 143 -15.55 10.11 -6.33
CA ASN A 143 -15.16 10.54 -7.66
C ASN A 143 -14.53 11.96 -7.68
N ASP A 144 -14.43 12.60 -6.52
CA ASP A 144 -13.83 13.92 -6.40
C ASP A 144 -12.33 13.78 -6.15
N THR A 145 -11.55 14.33 -7.08
CA THR A 145 -10.08 14.33 -7.00
C THR A 145 -9.53 15.71 -6.68
N GLU A 146 -10.39 16.72 -6.54
CA GLU A 146 -9.95 18.09 -6.32
C GLU A 146 -9.23 18.22 -4.97
N LEU A 147 -9.83 17.69 -3.90
CA LEU A 147 -9.25 17.76 -2.57
C LEU A 147 -7.96 16.94 -2.46
N LEU A 148 -7.95 15.71 -3.01
CA LEU A 148 -6.74 14.87 -3.06
C LEU A 148 -5.60 15.57 -3.82
N ASN A 149 -5.90 16.14 -5.00
CA ASN A 149 -4.90 16.87 -5.78
C ASN A 149 -4.39 18.12 -5.05
N ASN A 150 -5.25 18.82 -4.29
CA ASN A 150 -4.85 19.96 -3.46
C ASN A 150 -3.80 19.54 -2.41
N VAL A 151 -4.08 18.46 -1.67
CA VAL A 151 -3.17 17.92 -0.66
C VAL A 151 -1.83 17.50 -1.29
N LEU A 152 -1.87 16.83 -2.44
CA LEU A 152 -0.68 16.41 -3.17
C LEU A 152 0.19 17.59 -3.64
N GLU A 153 -0.40 18.73 -4.00
CA GLU A 153 0.36 19.93 -4.38
C GLU A 153 1.24 20.46 -3.22
N HIS A 154 0.78 20.30 -1.97
CA HIS A 154 1.52 20.73 -0.78
C HIS A 154 2.59 19.74 -0.30
N CYS A 155 2.60 18.52 -0.83
CA CYS A 155 3.52 17.46 -0.40
C CYS A 155 4.93 17.56 -1.04
N TYR A 156 5.14 18.48 -1.98
CA TYR A 156 6.38 18.55 -2.76
C TYR A 156 6.97 19.95 -2.83
N ASP A 157 8.24 20.06 -2.44
CA ASP A 157 9.01 21.29 -2.54
C ASP A 157 9.99 21.24 -3.71
N ARG A 158 10.24 22.42 -4.29
CA ARG A 158 11.22 22.56 -5.38
C ARG A 158 12.62 22.28 -4.85
N ASP A 159 13.31 21.33 -5.47
CA ASP A 159 14.70 21.03 -5.15
C ASP A 159 15.65 21.99 -5.89
N TYR A 160 16.25 22.90 -5.13
CA TYR A 160 17.25 23.85 -5.63
C TYR A 160 18.70 23.32 -5.56
N GLY A 161 18.93 22.15 -4.96
CA GLY A 161 20.24 21.57 -4.72
C GLY A 161 20.75 20.64 -5.82
N PHE A 162 19.86 20.00 -6.60
CA PHE A 162 20.25 18.96 -7.57
C PHE A 162 20.99 19.47 -8.82
N LEU A 163 20.78 20.73 -9.20
CA LEU A 163 21.50 21.37 -10.30
C LEU A 163 22.26 22.56 -9.73
N GLY A 164 23.51 22.34 -9.29
CA GLY A 164 24.45 23.38 -8.85
C GLY A 164 24.70 24.53 -9.84
N TYR A 165 24.03 24.52 -11.00
CA TYR A 165 24.05 25.55 -12.03
C TYR A 165 22.64 25.77 -12.63
N LYS A 166 21.67 26.29 -11.85
CA LYS A 166 20.49 26.98 -12.44
C LYS A 166 19.69 27.86 -11.48
N ARG A 167 20.34 28.47 -10.48
CA ARG A 167 19.71 29.48 -9.60
C ARG A 167 19.18 30.72 -10.34
N TYR A 168 19.52 30.93 -11.62
CA TYR A 168 19.27 32.20 -12.33
C TYR A 168 18.54 32.07 -13.68
N ILE A 169 18.12 30.88 -14.12
CA ILE A 169 17.47 30.71 -15.42
C ILE A 169 16.23 29.82 -15.26
N ASP A 170 15.04 30.40 -15.42
CA ASP A 170 13.73 29.70 -15.35
C ASP A 170 13.43 28.88 -16.62
N ILE A 171 14.46 28.22 -17.20
CA ILE A 171 14.37 27.46 -18.45
C ILE A 171 14.64 25.98 -18.15
N GLY A 172 13.59 25.15 -18.18
CA GLY A 172 13.67 23.68 -18.12
C GLY A 172 12.67 23.03 -17.15
N ASN A 173 12.66 21.70 -17.13
CA ASN A 173 11.91 20.94 -16.12
C ASN A 173 12.43 21.27 -14.72
N LYS A 174 11.53 21.35 -13.74
CA LYS A 174 11.86 21.64 -12.34
C LYS A 174 11.84 20.34 -11.56
N LEU A 175 12.88 20.10 -10.76
CA LEU A 175 12.95 18.97 -9.85
C LEU A 175 12.23 19.31 -8.55
N TYR A 176 11.49 18.34 -8.03
CA TYR A 176 10.75 18.40 -6.79
C TYR A 176 11.10 17.19 -5.93
N LYS A 177 11.12 17.43 -4.63
CA LYS A 177 11.29 16.39 -3.60
C LYS A 177 10.10 16.43 -2.68
N LYS A 178 9.65 15.25 -2.24
CA LYS A 178 8.67 15.13 -1.18
C LYS A 178 9.18 15.87 0.08
N ASN A 179 8.29 16.57 0.76
CA ASN A 179 8.60 17.30 1.99
C ASN A 179 8.00 16.59 3.21
N VAL A 180 8.21 17.17 4.40
CA VAL A 180 7.78 16.58 5.67
C VAL A 180 6.25 16.49 5.80
N LYS A 181 5.47 17.21 4.98
CA LYS A 181 3.98 17.15 5.03
C LYS A 181 3.46 15.77 4.65
N LEU A 182 4.11 15.14 3.67
CA LEU A 182 3.77 13.79 3.25
C LEU A 182 3.88 12.80 4.41
N GLU A 183 4.93 12.93 5.22
CA GLU A 183 5.15 12.04 6.36
C GLU A 183 4.14 12.32 7.48
N ARG A 184 3.78 13.58 7.73
CA ARG A 184 2.73 13.92 8.70
C ARG A 184 1.34 13.41 8.32
N ILE A 185 1.01 13.42 7.03
CA ILE A 185 -0.21 12.79 6.51
C ILE A 185 -0.17 11.29 6.82
N ILE A 186 0.96 10.63 6.57
CA ILE A 186 1.09 9.20 6.84
C ILE A 186 0.92 8.89 8.33
N GLU A 187 1.61 9.62 9.22
CA GLU A 187 1.49 9.43 10.68
C GLU A 187 0.05 9.65 11.18
N ALA A 188 -0.68 10.60 10.59
CA ALA A 188 -2.08 10.84 10.90
C ALA A 188 -2.98 9.70 10.41
N PHE A 189 -2.75 9.14 9.22
CA PHE A 189 -3.45 7.96 8.72
C PHE A 189 -3.17 6.71 9.55
N GLU A 190 -1.94 6.51 10.01
CA GLU A 190 -1.58 5.41 10.92
C GLU A 190 -2.33 5.54 12.25
N THR A 191 -2.37 6.75 12.80
CA THR A 191 -3.12 7.08 14.02
C THR A 191 -4.62 6.84 13.86
N LEU A 192 -5.20 7.31 12.75
CA LEU A 192 -6.62 7.13 12.45
C LEU A 192 -6.96 5.66 12.19
N SER A 193 -6.07 4.91 11.53
CA SER A 193 -6.21 3.47 11.32
C SER A 193 -6.23 2.72 12.64
N LYS A 194 -5.34 3.07 13.56
CA LYS A 194 -5.31 2.51 14.92
C LYS A 194 -6.64 2.74 15.64
N TYR A 195 -7.12 3.98 15.70
CA TYR A 195 -8.40 4.27 16.37
C TYR A 195 -9.58 3.55 15.72
N THR A 196 -9.62 3.51 14.39
CA THR A 196 -10.67 2.81 13.64
C THR A 196 -10.70 1.32 13.97
N ILE A 197 -9.54 0.66 14.02
CA ILE A 197 -9.43 -0.77 14.26
C ILE A 197 -9.70 -1.10 15.74
N ASP A 198 -9.16 -0.32 16.67
CA ASP A 198 -9.40 -0.52 18.11
C ASP A 198 -10.88 -0.41 18.46
N ARG A 199 -11.59 0.56 17.87
CA ARG A 199 -13.05 0.68 17.96
C ARG A 199 -13.76 -0.54 17.37
N ALA A 200 -13.40 -0.93 16.15
CA ALA A 200 -14.07 -2.01 15.44
C ALA A 200 -13.91 -3.40 16.10
N ILE A 201 -12.84 -3.62 16.87
CA ILE A 201 -12.62 -4.87 17.62
C ILE A 201 -13.68 -5.06 18.72
N VAL A 202 -14.09 -3.98 19.39
CA VAL A 202 -15.01 -4.06 20.54
C VAL A 202 -16.47 -3.80 20.17
N MET A 203 -16.72 -3.31 18.97
CA MET A 203 -18.08 -3.07 18.48
C MET A 203 -18.81 -4.40 18.18
N PRO A 204 -20.09 -4.52 18.56
CA PRO A 204 -20.89 -5.66 18.17
C PRO A 204 -21.14 -5.66 16.66
N LYS A 205 -21.51 -6.81 16.10
CA LYS A 205 -22.03 -6.90 14.73
C LYS A 205 -23.22 -5.93 14.61
N SER A 206 -23.19 -5.04 13.62
CA SER A 206 -24.35 -4.20 13.35
C SER A 206 -25.49 -5.07 12.83
N GLU A 207 -26.66 -4.91 13.43
CA GLU A 207 -27.90 -5.53 12.95
C GLU A 207 -28.50 -4.73 11.78
N ASP A 208 -28.04 -3.49 11.56
CA ASP A 208 -28.45 -2.63 10.46
C ASP A 208 -27.43 -2.69 9.30
N GLY A 209 -27.90 -3.24 8.18
CA GLY A 209 -27.11 -3.32 6.97
C GLY A 209 -26.65 -1.97 6.42
N HIS A 210 -27.41 -0.90 6.63
CA HIS A 210 -27.01 0.43 6.17
C HIS A 210 -25.85 1.01 6.98
N GLU A 211 -25.86 0.83 8.29
CA GLU A 211 -24.78 1.28 9.18
C GLU A 211 -23.46 0.56 8.85
N SER A 212 -23.51 -0.76 8.67
CA SER A 212 -22.33 -1.54 8.30
C SER A 212 -21.79 -1.18 6.90
N ALA A 213 -22.66 -0.78 5.96
CA ALA A 213 -22.24 -0.28 4.65
C ALA A 213 -21.45 1.04 4.76
N ILE A 214 -21.91 1.97 5.61
CA ILE A 214 -21.24 3.26 5.85
C ILE A 214 -19.88 3.04 6.51
N GLU A 215 -19.83 2.22 7.56
CA GLU A 215 -18.60 1.85 8.27
C GLU A 215 -17.59 1.21 7.32
N THR A 216 -18.03 0.30 6.46
CA THR A 216 -17.15 -0.37 5.49
C THR A 216 -16.64 0.61 4.43
N ALA A 217 -17.51 1.51 3.93
CA ALA A 217 -17.10 2.50 2.93
C ALA A 217 -16.04 3.47 3.48
N TYR A 218 -16.20 3.94 4.72
CA TYR A 218 -15.19 4.75 5.40
C TYR A 218 -13.86 3.99 5.53
N TYR A 219 -13.92 2.74 6.04
CA TYR A 219 -12.74 1.91 6.24
C TYR A 219 -11.98 1.65 4.93
N HIS A 220 -12.70 1.33 3.85
CA HIS A 220 -12.10 1.11 2.53
C HIS A 220 -11.41 2.36 1.99
N ARG A 221 -12.03 3.54 2.12
CA ARG A 221 -11.42 4.80 1.68
C ARG A 221 -10.17 5.14 2.48
N MET A 222 -10.23 4.98 3.81
CA MET A 222 -9.07 5.17 4.69
C MET A 222 -7.90 4.27 4.27
N ILE A 223 -8.15 2.98 4.06
CA ILE A 223 -7.14 2.01 3.60
C ILE A 223 -6.53 2.45 2.24
N GLN A 224 -7.37 2.81 1.26
CA GLN A 224 -6.91 3.17 -0.08
C GLN A 224 -6.06 4.46 -0.08
N LEU A 225 -6.49 5.47 0.69
CA LEU A 225 -5.79 6.75 0.82
C LEU A 225 -4.47 6.58 1.59
N PHE A 226 -4.48 5.82 2.68
CA PHE A 226 -3.24 5.56 3.42
C PHE A 226 -2.23 4.78 2.56
N GLN A 227 -2.69 3.78 1.80
CA GLN A 227 -1.85 3.07 0.82
C GLN A 227 -1.29 4.04 -0.24
N THR A 228 -2.10 5.01 -0.68
CA THR A 228 -1.70 6.05 -1.65
C THR A 228 -0.54 6.88 -1.12
N PHE A 229 -0.66 7.50 0.06
CA PHE A 229 0.39 8.34 0.60
C PHE A 229 1.64 7.55 1.01
N SER A 230 1.49 6.36 1.58
CA SER A 230 2.62 5.47 1.90
C SER A 230 3.42 5.09 0.66
N SER A 231 2.73 4.72 -0.42
CA SER A 231 3.37 4.34 -1.68
C SER A 231 4.06 5.53 -2.35
N LEU A 232 3.52 6.73 -2.25
CA LEU A 232 4.22 7.96 -2.65
C LEU A 232 5.51 8.13 -1.83
N SER A 233 5.43 8.01 -0.50
CA SER A 233 6.64 8.12 0.33
C SER A 233 7.68 7.07 -0.02
N TYR A 234 7.27 5.87 -0.43
CA TYR A 234 8.20 4.80 -0.80
C TYR A 234 8.79 4.93 -2.22
N PHE A 235 7.99 5.26 -3.24
CA PHE A 235 8.41 5.20 -4.65
C PHE A 235 8.82 6.55 -5.27
N ASP A 236 8.36 7.68 -4.73
CA ASP A 236 8.40 8.99 -5.39
C ASP A 236 9.64 9.83 -5.04
N ASP A 237 10.82 9.25 -5.28
CA ASP A 237 12.07 9.99 -5.15
C ASP A 237 12.41 10.79 -6.43
N ASN A 238 12.73 12.07 -6.26
CA ASN A 238 13.21 12.99 -7.31
C ASN A 238 12.25 13.16 -8.51
N LEU A 239 11.08 13.75 -8.23
CA LEU A 239 10.03 14.00 -9.22
C LEU A 239 10.30 15.22 -10.09
N LEU A 240 9.77 15.21 -11.31
CA LEU A 240 9.85 16.32 -12.27
C LEU A 240 8.46 16.92 -12.51
N ALA A 241 8.33 18.23 -12.35
CA ALA A 241 7.18 18.96 -12.89
C ALA A 241 7.48 19.39 -14.33
N ALA A 242 6.59 19.02 -15.26
CA ALA A 242 6.67 19.45 -16.65
C ALA A 242 6.42 20.96 -16.80
N LYS A 243 7.03 21.59 -17.81
CA LYS A 243 6.85 23.00 -18.14
C LYS A 243 5.37 23.36 -18.37
N SER A 244 4.88 24.42 -17.74
CA SER A 244 3.70 25.14 -18.23
C SER A 244 4.11 25.94 -19.48
N TYR A 245 3.55 25.58 -20.64
CA TYR A 245 3.66 26.45 -21.81
C TYR A 245 2.67 27.61 -21.62
N PRO A 246 3.07 28.87 -21.89
CA PRO A 246 2.15 30.00 -21.79
C PRO A 246 0.93 29.75 -22.71
N GLY A 247 -0.28 29.85 -22.17
CA GLY A 247 -1.54 29.74 -22.92
C GLY A 247 -2.24 28.37 -22.91
N LYS A 248 -1.78 27.38 -22.13
CA LYS A 248 -2.57 26.18 -21.80
C LYS A 248 -2.78 26.09 -20.29
N ASP A 249 -4.02 25.99 -19.84
CA ASP A 249 -4.45 25.72 -18.46
C ASP A 249 -4.06 24.29 -18.01
N ASN A 250 -2.79 23.94 -18.12
CA ASN A 250 -2.26 22.79 -17.43
C ASN A 250 -1.85 23.25 -16.03
N LYS A 251 -2.78 23.16 -15.06
CA LYS A 251 -2.45 23.28 -13.63
C LYS A 251 -1.18 22.47 -13.34
N LYS A 252 -0.26 23.08 -12.60
CA LYS A 252 1.14 22.67 -12.45
C LYS A 252 1.27 21.55 -11.40
N TYR A 253 0.67 20.40 -11.65
CA TYR A 253 0.78 19.23 -10.78
C TYR A 253 2.17 18.60 -10.88
N VAL A 254 2.80 18.31 -9.74
CA VAL A 254 4.00 17.46 -9.64
C VAL A 254 3.58 16.00 -9.75
N VAL A 255 2.58 15.62 -8.96
CA VAL A 255 1.84 14.36 -9.02
C VAL A 255 0.38 14.72 -9.30
N ARG A 256 -0.27 14.02 -10.24
CA ARG A 256 -1.68 14.23 -10.55
C ARG A 256 -2.47 12.96 -10.25
N ALA A 257 -3.46 13.07 -9.37
CA ALA A 257 -4.43 12.03 -9.10
C ALA A 257 -5.61 12.08 -10.07
N SER A 258 -6.11 10.90 -10.41
CA SER A 258 -7.36 10.66 -11.12
C SER A 258 -8.02 9.40 -10.56
N ILE A 259 -9.35 9.32 -10.59
CA ILE A 259 -10.10 8.14 -10.15
C ILE A 259 -10.78 7.53 -11.38
N LYS A 260 -10.64 6.21 -11.54
CA LYS A 260 -11.27 5.43 -12.61
C LYS A 260 -12.71 5.04 -12.26
N GLU A 261 -13.45 4.55 -13.25
CA GLU A 261 -14.83 4.05 -13.06
C GLU A 261 -14.93 2.90 -12.04
N ASN A 262 -13.87 2.10 -11.92
CA ASN A 262 -13.76 1.03 -10.94
C ASN A 262 -13.25 1.50 -9.55
N TYR A 263 -13.18 2.82 -9.34
CA TYR A 263 -12.68 3.48 -8.12
C TYR A 263 -11.18 3.28 -7.83
N ASP A 264 -10.40 2.80 -8.79
CA ASP A 264 -8.94 2.80 -8.65
C ASP A 264 -8.40 4.24 -8.69
N ILE A 265 -7.48 4.56 -7.77
CA ILE A 265 -6.75 5.83 -7.78
C ILE A 265 -5.53 5.64 -8.69
N VAL A 266 -5.34 6.57 -9.63
CA VAL A 266 -4.17 6.61 -10.50
C VAL A 266 -3.43 7.92 -10.30
N LEU A 267 -2.16 7.80 -9.90
CA LEU A 267 -1.24 8.91 -9.76
C LEU A 267 -0.28 8.90 -10.95
N SER A 268 -0.29 9.98 -11.73
CA SER A 268 0.62 10.17 -12.86
C SER A 268 1.67 11.21 -12.50
N TYR A 269 2.94 10.84 -12.71
CA TYR A 269 4.07 11.72 -12.43
C TYR A 269 5.27 11.40 -13.33
N LYS A 270 6.29 12.26 -13.30
CA LYS A 270 7.53 12.05 -14.04
C LYS A 270 8.68 11.87 -13.07
N LYS A 271 9.43 10.79 -13.22
CA LYS A 271 10.60 10.51 -12.38
C LYS A 271 11.88 10.74 -13.16
N TYR A 272 12.86 11.36 -12.50
CA TYR A 272 14.20 11.52 -13.06
C TYR A 272 14.97 10.20 -12.95
N ARG A 273 15.62 9.73 -14.04
CA ARG A 273 16.44 8.51 -14.05
C ARG A 273 17.87 8.81 -14.49
N SER A 274 18.84 8.49 -13.64
CA SER A 274 20.26 8.44 -14.02
C SER A 274 20.46 7.35 -15.09
N PHE A 275 21.18 7.67 -16.16
CA PHE A 275 21.42 6.77 -17.29
C PHE A 275 22.50 5.73 -16.98
N ILE A 276 23.48 6.08 -16.14
CA ILE A 276 24.49 5.18 -15.56
C ILE A 276 24.66 5.63 -14.10
N ASP A 277 24.70 4.70 -13.16
CA ASP A 277 25.04 4.97 -11.76
C ASP A 277 26.22 4.07 -11.35
N LEU A 278 27.41 4.67 -11.24
CA LEU A 278 28.67 3.99 -10.89
C LEU A 278 29.18 4.56 -9.56
N GLY A 279 28.44 4.31 -8.48
CA GLY A 279 28.77 4.78 -7.14
C GLY A 279 28.73 6.30 -7.03
N HIS A 280 29.88 6.97 -7.10
CA HIS A 280 29.99 8.43 -7.02
C HIS A 280 29.78 9.15 -8.35
N ILE A 281 29.61 8.43 -9.46
CA ILE A 281 29.48 9.01 -10.80
C ILE A 281 28.16 8.55 -11.41
N SER A 282 27.21 9.48 -11.53
CA SER A 282 26.01 9.29 -12.33
C SER A 282 26.11 10.03 -13.67
N ILE A 283 25.93 9.31 -14.78
CA ILE A 283 25.81 9.92 -16.12
C ILE A 283 24.33 10.14 -16.38
N TYR A 284 23.96 11.38 -16.70
CA TYR A 284 22.59 11.88 -16.66
C TYR A 284 21.94 11.92 -18.05
N GLY A 285 20.66 11.54 -18.20
CA GLY A 285 20.03 11.71 -19.51
C GLY A 285 18.56 11.35 -19.78
N ARG A 286 17.78 10.68 -18.91
CA ARG A 286 16.38 10.33 -19.24
C ARG A 286 15.39 10.54 -18.09
N TYR A 287 14.12 10.74 -18.44
CA TYR A 287 12.98 10.75 -17.53
C TYR A 287 12.06 9.59 -17.87
N LYS A 288 11.34 9.08 -16.87
CA LYS A 288 10.28 8.09 -17.05
C LYS A 288 8.94 8.72 -16.73
N ASN A 289 7.93 8.44 -17.56
CA ASN A 289 6.54 8.75 -17.24
C ASN A 289 6.00 7.58 -16.41
N LEU A 290 5.75 7.79 -15.13
CA LEU A 290 5.27 6.75 -14.23
C LEU A 290 3.79 6.92 -13.94
N ASN A 291 3.10 5.78 -13.90
CA ASN A 291 1.78 5.67 -13.32
C ASN A 291 1.86 4.76 -12.11
N MET A 292 1.33 5.23 -10.99
CA MET A 292 1.07 4.43 -9.80
C MET A 292 -0.44 4.19 -9.73
N ILE A 293 -0.85 2.93 -9.76
CA ILE A 293 -2.25 2.52 -9.62
C ILE A 293 -2.43 1.93 -8.24
N ILE A 294 -3.38 2.48 -7.49
CA ILE A 294 -3.82 1.97 -6.20
C ILE A 294 -5.21 1.36 -6.40
N LYS A 295 -5.30 0.03 -6.28
CA LYS A 295 -6.54 -0.70 -6.51
C LYS A 295 -7.58 -0.32 -5.46
N ASN A 296 -8.85 -0.24 -5.85
CA ASN A 296 -9.95 -0.15 -4.89
C ASN A 296 -9.87 -1.31 -3.87
N VAL A 297 -10.26 -1.04 -2.63
CA VAL A 297 -10.17 -2.02 -1.55
C VAL A 297 -11.21 -3.11 -1.76
N SER A 298 -10.74 -4.35 -1.69
CA SER A 298 -11.59 -5.54 -1.79
C SER A 298 -11.49 -6.37 -0.52
N ILE A 299 -12.59 -7.07 -0.23
CA ILE A 299 -12.65 -8.10 0.81
C ILE A 299 -12.46 -9.45 0.12
N ARG A 300 -11.49 -10.26 0.57
CA ARG A 300 -11.16 -11.62 0.07
C ARG A 300 -10.63 -11.71 -1.36
N ASP A 301 -11.21 -10.96 -2.28
CA ASP A 301 -10.93 -11.05 -3.71
C ASP A 301 -10.09 -9.85 -4.16
N LEU A 302 -8.78 -9.92 -3.91
CA LEU A 302 -7.84 -9.01 -4.56
C LEU A 302 -7.86 -9.32 -6.06
N ASP A 303 -8.68 -8.60 -6.81
CA ASP A 303 -8.86 -8.82 -8.24
C ASP A 303 -7.53 -8.62 -9.00
N ASP A 304 -6.94 -9.73 -9.43
CA ASP A 304 -5.68 -9.83 -10.15
C ASP A 304 -5.85 -9.74 -11.67
N PHE A 305 -7.10 -9.71 -12.16
CA PHE A 305 -7.45 -9.88 -13.57
C PHE A 305 -6.99 -8.71 -14.47
N ASP A 306 -6.68 -7.55 -13.88
CA ASP A 306 -6.36 -6.32 -14.61
C ASP A 306 -4.86 -6.05 -14.83
N ILE A 307 -3.92 -6.84 -14.28
CA ILE A 307 -2.47 -6.57 -14.42
C ILE A 307 -2.04 -6.59 -15.91
N ALA A 308 -2.62 -7.52 -16.67
CA ALA A 308 -2.41 -7.69 -18.10
C ALA A 308 -2.76 -6.44 -18.92
N ASN A 309 -3.64 -5.58 -18.40
CA ASN A 309 -4.06 -4.34 -19.08
C ASN A 309 -3.03 -3.21 -18.89
N TYR A 310 -2.16 -3.29 -17.87
CA TYR A 310 -1.22 -2.22 -17.52
C TYR A 310 0.22 -2.53 -17.90
N LEU A 311 0.61 -3.80 -17.81
CA LEU A 311 1.95 -4.26 -18.12
C LEU A 311 1.98 -4.95 -19.48
N SER A 312 3.10 -4.82 -20.19
CA SER A 312 3.31 -5.57 -21.42
C SER A 312 3.38 -7.06 -21.10
N LEU A 313 2.37 -7.83 -21.53
CA LEU A 313 2.18 -9.30 -21.40
C LEU A 313 3.35 -10.20 -21.87
N LYS A 314 4.50 -9.63 -22.23
CA LYS A 314 5.61 -10.32 -22.88
C LYS A 314 6.85 -10.49 -22.01
N SER A 315 6.79 -10.18 -20.72
CA SER A 315 7.94 -10.34 -19.82
C SER A 315 7.69 -11.35 -18.70
N PRO A 316 8.73 -12.09 -18.25
CA PRO A 316 8.65 -12.97 -17.09
C PRO A 316 8.13 -12.29 -15.81
N GLU A 317 8.26 -10.95 -15.72
CA GLU A 317 7.80 -10.15 -14.59
C GLU A 317 6.29 -10.23 -14.36
N THR A 318 5.50 -10.23 -15.44
CA THR A 318 4.04 -10.27 -15.32
C THR A 318 3.57 -11.58 -14.69
N TYR A 319 4.26 -12.69 -14.96
CA TYR A 319 3.96 -13.99 -14.35
C TYR A 319 4.32 -14.01 -12.87
N MET A 320 5.52 -13.54 -12.48
CA MET A 320 5.92 -13.49 -11.07
C MET A 320 5.01 -12.58 -10.23
N LEU A 321 4.63 -11.44 -10.78
CA LEU A 321 3.68 -10.53 -10.14
C LEU A 321 2.29 -11.18 -10.01
N GLY A 322 1.81 -11.83 -11.07
CA GLY A 322 0.55 -12.58 -11.07
C GLY A 322 0.53 -13.65 -9.98
N ASP A 323 1.55 -14.51 -9.93
CA ASP A 323 1.67 -15.55 -8.90
C ASP A 323 1.66 -14.94 -7.48
N LYS A 324 2.38 -13.83 -7.27
CA LYS A 324 2.39 -13.15 -5.96
C LYS A 324 1.02 -12.60 -5.59
N LEU A 325 0.30 -11.96 -6.52
CA LEU A 325 -1.06 -11.46 -6.25
C LEU A 325 -2.05 -12.60 -6.00
N VAL A 326 -1.93 -13.73 -6.70
CA VAL A 326 -2.73 -14.93 -6.45
C VAL A 326 -2.50 -15.45 -5.02
N SER A 327 -1.24 -15.61 -4.59
CA SER A 327 -0.97 -16.04 -3.22
C SER A 327 -1.50 -15.05 -2.18
N LEU A 328 -1.39 -13.75 -2.44
CA LEU A 328 -1.94 -12.70 -1.58
C LEU A 328 -3.48 -12.75 -1.49
N LYS A 329 -4.16 -12.99 -2.62
CA LYS A 329 -5.61 -13.22 -2.69
C LYS A 329 -6.02 -14.45 -1.90
N VAL A 330 -5.25 -15.54 -1.99
CA VAL A 330 -5.47 -16.77 -1.21
C VAL A 330 -5.34 -16.49 0.29
N VAL A 331 -4.26 -15.83 0.74
CA VAL A 331 -4.06 -15.44 2.14
C VAL A 331 -5.20 -14.55 2.63
N SER A 332 -5.61 -13.56 1.84
CA SER A 332 -6.74 -12.68 2.13
C SER A 332 -8.05 -13.45 2.25
N SER A 333 -8.30 -14.44 1.39
CA SER A 333 -9.49 -15.28 1.45
C SER A 333 -9.53 -16.16 2.71
N ILE A 334 -8.38 -16.73 3.10
CA ILE A 334 -8.26 -17.64 4.25
C ILE A 334 -8.44 -16.88 5.56
N PHE A 335 -7.66 -15.83 5.77
CA PHE A 335 -7.69 -15.06 7.02
C PHE A 335 -8.75 -13.96 7.01
N ARG A 336 -9.58 -13.93 5.97
CA ARG A 336 -10.64 -12.93 5.76
C ARG A 336 -10.09 -11.52 5.95
N LEU A 337 -9.12 -11.16 5.12
CA LEU A 337 -8.54 -9.83 5.11
C LEU A 337 -9.25 -8.99 4.07
N CYS A 338 -9.30 -7.68 4.30
CA CYS A 338 -9.49 -6.72 3.23
C CYS A 338 -8.15 -6.11 2.87
N GLY A 339 -8.00 -5.68 1.62
CA GLY A 339 -6.73 -5.15 1.19
C GLY A 339 -6.79 -4.41 -0.12
N THR A 340 -5.65 -3.81 -0.45
CA THR A 340 -5.37 -3.13 -1.69
C THR A 340 -3.93 -3.43 -2.09
N TYR A 341 -3.60 -3.22 -3.36
CA TYR A 341 -2.24 -3.30 -3.84
C TYR A 341 -1.94 -2.11 -4.76
N VAL A 342 -0.66 -1.83 -4.90
CA VAL A 342 -0.14 -0.74 -5.72
C VAL A 342 0.83 -1.28 -6.75
N ILE A 343 0.61 -0.89 -8.00
CA ILE A 343 1.52 -1.16 -9.10
C ILE A 343 2.07 0.16 -9.61
N VAL A 344 3.39 0.30 -9.57
CA VAL A 344 4.10 1.41 -10.24
C VAL A 344 4.68 0.87 -11.53
N TYR A 345 4.39 1.52 -12.66
CA TYR A 345 4.93 1.12 -13.95
C TYR A 345 5.32 2.32 -14.82
N ASP A 346 6.27 2.08 -15.72
CA ASP A 346 6.62 3.01 -16.78
C ASP A 346 5.54 2.99 -17.86
N SER A 347 4.82 4.09 -18.03
CA SER A 347 3.70 4.21 -18.96
C SER A 347 4.11 4.30 -20.44
N ASP A 348 5.38 4.58 -20.73
CA ASP A 348 5.87 4.64 -22.12
C ASP A 348 6.23 3.24 -22.66
N ILE A 349 6.76 2.37 -21.79
CA ILE A 349 7.24 1.03 -22.16
C ILE A 349 6.54 -0.13 -21.42
N HIS A 350 5.59 0.17 -20.54
CA HIS A 350 4.75 -0.76 -19.77
C HIS A 350 5.55 -1.78 -18.93
N THR A 351 6.61 -1.33 -18.26
CA THR A 351 7.47 -2.15 -17.38
C THR A 351 7.20 -1.88 -15.91
N LEU A 352 7.25 -2.93 -15.08
CA LEU A 352 7.05 -2.84 -13.63
C LEU A 352 8.22 -2.14 -12.93
N GLU A 353 7.93 -1.08 -12.19
CA GLU A 353 8.90 -0.33 -11.38
C GLU A 353 8.77 -0.60 -9.88
N GLY A 354 7.62 -1.12 -9.42
CA GLY A 354 7.44 -1.45 -8.02
C GLY A 354 6.06 -2.01 -7.68
N LEU A 355 6.03 -2.74 -6.57
CA LEU A 355 4.84 -3.33 -5.96
C LEU A 355 4.82 -2.98 -4.47
N SER A 356 3.65 -2.60 -3.95
CA SER A 356 3.36 -2.60 -2.52
C SER A 356 1.94 -3.11 -2.30
N TYR A 357 1.61 -3.52 -1.08
CA TYR A 357 0.26 -3.97 -0.74
C TYR A 357 -0.09 -3.68 0.71
N GLY A 358 -1.37 -3.51 0.99
CA GLY A 358 -1.90 -3.23 2.31
C GLY A 358 -2.96 -4.26 2.67
N PHE A 359 -2.84 -4.83 3.87
CA PHE A 359 -3.82 -5.76 4.43
C PHE A 359 -4.34 -5.29 5.78
N TYR A 360 -5.62 -5.55 5.97
CA TYR A 360 -6.37 -5.11 7.13
C TYR A 360 -7.30 -6.24 7.58
N PRO A 361 -7.53 -6.37 8.90
CA PRO A 361 -8.48 -7.35 9.39
C PRO A 361 -9.90 -6.96 8.95
N VAL A 362 -10.69 -7.94 8.54
CA VAL A 362 -12.15 -7.81 8.45
C VAL A 362 -12.71 -8.13 9.82
N LEU A 363 -13.22 -7.10 10.46
CA LEU A 363 -13.85 -7.16 11.78
C LEU A 363 -15.37 -7.25 11.64
N PRO A 364 -16.09 -7.71 12.67
CA PRO A 364 -17.53 -7.99 12.59
C PRO A 364 -18.39 -6.84 12.08
N VAL A 365 -18.01 -5.59 12.33
CA VAL A 365 -18.70 -4.37 11.87
C VAL A 365 -18.59 -4.15 10.36
N TYR A 366 -17.54 -4.68 9.72
CA TYR A 366 -17.25 -4.48 8.30
C TYR A 366 -17.73 -5.65 7.42
N SER A 367 -18.66 -6.44 7.97
CA SER A 367 -19.12 -7.71 7.42
C SER A 367 -20.21 -7.63 6.36
N TYR A 368 -20.85 -6.46 6.19
CA TYR A 368 -22.06 -6.33 5.38
C TYR A 368 -21.90 -6.66 3.90
N PHE A 369 -20.74 -6.42 3.30
CA PHE A 369 -20.53 -6.75 1.88
C PHE A 369 -20.35 -8.26 1.63
N ASP A 370 -20.29 -9.05 2.69
CA ASP A 370 -20.10 -10.49 2.62
C ASP A 370 -21.42 -11.26 2.50
N THR A 371 -22.54 -10.66 2.91
CA THR A 371 -23.89 -11.25 2.76
C THR A 371 -24.46 -11.16 1.34
N TYR A 372 -23.88 -10.31 0.47
CA TYR A 372 -24.31 -10.15 -0.92
C TYR A 372 -23.44 -10.87 -1.95
N ASN A 373 -22.31 -11.45 -1.54
CA ASN A 373 -21.57 -12.39 -2.38
C ASN A 373 -22.29 -13.74 -2.38
N ILE A 374 -22.79 -14.14 -3.55
CA ILE A 374 -23.63 -15.32 -3.87
C ILE A 374 -23.00 -16.67 -3.41
N VAL A 375 -21.78 -16.65 -2.85
CA VAL A 375 -21.01 -17.81 -2.41
C VAL A 375 -21.12 -18.05 -0.90
N ALA A 376 -21.66 -17.11 -0.12
CA ALA A 376 -21.96 -17.35 1.29
C ALA A 376 -23.22 -18.21 1.40
N SER A 377 -23.04 -19.53 1.48
CA SER A 377 -24.09 -20.44 1.92
C SER A 377 -24.68 -19.92 3.23
N PRO A 378 -26.01 -19.96 3.44
CA PRO A 378 -26.65 -19.65 4.72
C PRO A 378 -26.06 -20.42 5.93
N ASP A 379 -25.34 -21.51 5.66
CA ASP A 379 -24.65 -22.34 6.66
C ASP A 379 -23.17 -21.97 6.89
N SER A 380 -22.62 -20.97 6.18
CA SER A 380 -21.24 -20.53 6.43
C SER A 380 -21.20 -19.68 7.69
N HIS A 381 -20.79 -20.28 8.82
CA HIS A 381 -20.49 -19.52 10.03
C HIS A 381 -19.57 -18.34 9.68
N TYR A 382 -20.05 -17.13 9.97
CA TYR A 382 -19.30 -15.91 9.75
C TYR A 382 -18.17 -15.83 10.78
N ILE A 383 -16.97 -16.26 10.39
CA ILE A 383 -15.73 -16.06 11.18
C ILE A 383 -15.09 -14.72 10.79
N ASP A 384 -14.59 -13.93 11.72
CA ASP A 384 -13.80 -12.72 11.39
C ASP A 384 -12.30 -13.06 11.30
N THR A 385 -11.44 -12.07 11.03
CA THR A 385 -9.98 -12.30 11.00
C THR A 385 -9.44 -12.86 12.33
N VAL A 386 -9.97 -12.38 13.46
CA VAL A 386 -9.52 -12.80 14.80
C VAL A 386 -9.88 -14.26 15.04
N GLU A 387 -11.10 -14.66 14.69
CA GLU A 387 -11.55 -16.04 14.77
C GLU A 387 -10.81 -16.95 13.79
N ALA A 388 -10.53 -16.49 12.57
CA ALA A 388 -9.73 -17.24 11.60
C ALA A 388 -8.30 -17.52 12.12
N ILE A 389 -7.64 -16.52 12.70
CA ILE A 389 -6.31 -16.69 13.34
C ILE A 389 -6.40 -17.67 14.52
N LYS A 390 -7.44 -17.54 15.37
CA LYS A 390 -7.67 -18.44 16.51
C LYS A 390 -7.84 -19.89 16.06
N ASN A 391 -8.68 -20.13 15.05
CA ASN A 391 -8.94 -21.47 14.52
C ASN A 391 -7.69 -22.05 13.87
N PHE A 392 -6.95 -21.27 13.09
CA PHE A 392 -5.66 -21.67 12.52
C PHE A 392 -4.70 -22.17 13.61
N ASN A 393 -4.46 -21.35 14.63
CA ASN A 393 -3.57 -21.73 15.73
C ASN A 393 -4.08 -22.97 16.48
N THR A 394 -5.39 -23.04 16.75
CA THR A 394 -6.00 -24.17 17.45
C THR A 394 -5.82 -25.47 16.67
N ASN A 395 -6.00 -25.44 15.35
CA ASN A 395 -5.91 -26.60 14.48
C ASN A 395 -4.48 -27.17 14.42
N PHE A 396 -3.45 -26.33 14.39
CA PHE A 396 -2.05 -26.79 14.28
C PHE A 396 -1.31 -26.90 15.62
N SER A 397 -1.91 -26.45 16.72
CA SER A 397 -1.35 -26.59 18.06
C SER A 397 -1.52 -28.02 18.60
N LYS A 398 -0.86 -28.30 19.73
CA LYS A 398 -0.93 -29.61 20.40
C LYS A 398 -2.37 -30.00 20.73
N GLY A 399 -2.78 -31.19 20.32
CA GLY A 399 -4.14 -31.72 20.44
C GLY A 399 -5.11 -31.19 19.37
N GLY A 400 -4.63 -30.36 18.44
CA GLY A 400 -5.41 -29.80 17.34
C GLY A 400 -5.66 -30.81 16.20
N TYR A 401 -6.68 -30.53 15.40
CA TYR A 401 -7.09 -31.42 14.31
C TYR A 401 -5.98 -31.68 13.27
N LEU A 402 -5.08 -30.71 13.04
CA LEU A 402 -4.03 -30.76 12.03
C LEU A 402 -2.61 -30.79 12.65
N GLU A 403 -2.47 -31.14 13.93
CA GLU A 403 -1.19 -31.13 14.66
C GLU A 403 -0.07 -31.86 13.89
N GLU A 404 -0.34 -33.04 13.33
CA GLU A 404 0.68 -33.86 12.66
C GLU A 404 1.27 -33.21 11.39
N PHE A 405 0.58 -32.22 10.83
CA PHE A 405 0.96 -31.50 9.62
C PHE A 405 1.63 -30.15 9.92
N ALA A 406 1.64 -29.70 11.17
CA ALA A 406 2.15 -28.39 11.58
C ALA A 406 3.56 -28.10 11.01
N ASN A 407 4.51 -29.02 11.22
CA ASN A 407 5.87 -28.87 10.71
C ASN A 407 5.95 -28.90 9.17
N ASP A 408 5.11 -29.70 8.52
CA ASP A 408 5.13 -29.85 7.05
C ASP A 408 4.71 -28.56 6.34
N ILE A 409 3.76 -27.84 6.94
CA ILE A 409 3.27 -26.57 6.41
C ILE A 409 4.07 -25.36 6.95
N GLY A 410 4.97 -25.58 7.91
CA GLY A 410 5.83 -24.54 8.50
C GLY A 410 5.17 -23.74 9.63
N TYR A 411 4.18 -24.30 10.33
CA TYR A 411 3.62 -23.70 11.55
C TYR A 411 4.60 -23.81 12.71
N ASP A 412 4.91 -22.69 13.37
CA ASP A 412 5.74 -22.65 14.58
C ASP A 412 4.89 -22.46 15.83
N LYS A 413 4.76 -23.53 16.63
CA LYS A 413 4.02 -23.52 17.90
C LYS A 413 4.60 -22.57 18.96
N ASN A 414 5.89 -22.23 18.86
CA ASN A 414 6.55 -21.33 19.82
C ASN A 414 6.34 -19.86 19.43
N ASN A 415 5.95 -19.60 18.19
CA ASN A 415 5.65 -18.29 17.66
C ASN A 415 4.33 -18.34 16.87
N PRO A 416 3.19 -18.57 17.57
CA PRO A 416 1.88 -18.67 16.93
C PRO A 416 1.51 -17.34 16.27
N VAL A 417 0.56 -17.42 15.34
CA VAL A 417 0.09 -16.25 14.61
C VAL A 417 -0.76 -15.39 15.54
N THR A 418 -0.49 -14.09 15.60
CA THR A 418 -1.34 -13.12 16.29
C THR A 418 -1.74 -12.03 15.32
N LEU A 419 -2.67 -11.16 15.74
CA LEU A 419 -3.04 -10.02 14.92
C LEU A 419 -1.85 -9.04 14.79
N GLU A 420 -0.94 -9.02 15.75
CA GLU A 420 0.22 -8.13 15.80
C GLU A 420 1.34 -8.62 14.89
N ASN A 421 1.70 -9.92 14.94
CA ASN A 421 2.82 -10.45 14.16
C ASN A 421 2.45 -10.89 12.73
N PHE A 422 1.18 -10.76 12.32
CA PHE A 422 0.71 -11.25 11.03
C PHE A 422 1.45 -10.60 9.84
N GLY A 423 1.68 -9.29 9.90
CA GLY A 423 2.39 -8.55 8.85
C GLY A 423 3.82 -9.08 8.61
N GLU A 424 4.52 -9.43 9.68
CA GLU A 424 5.87 -10.01 9.63
C GLU A 424 5.88 -11.41 8.99
N LYS A 425 4.77 -12.14 9.14
CA LYS A 425 4.58 -13.53 8.68
C LYS A 425 3.94 -13.66 7.30
N ILE A 426 3.66 -12.57 6.60
CA ILE A 426 2.88 -12.63 5.34
C ILE A 426 3.54 -13.46 4.23
N ASP A 427 4.87 -13.41 4.15
CA ASP A 427 5.63 -14.22 3.19
C ASP A 427 5.63 -15.72 3.59
N GLU A 428 5.57 -16.03 4.89
CA GLU A 428 5.40 -17.41 5.38
C GLU A 428 4.07 -17.98 4.88
N PHE A 429 2.98 -17.21 5.00
CA PHE A 429 1.65 -17.63 4.52
C PHE A 429 1.59 -17.77 2.99
N CYS A 430 2.21 -16.87 2.23
CA CYS A 430 2.30 -17.01 0.78
C CYS A 430 2.99 -18.34 0.40
N SER A 431 4.04 -18.72 1.12
CA SER A 431 4.75 -19.99 0.89
C SER A 431 3.97 -21.23 1.38
N MET A 432 2.98 -21.04 2.24
CA MET A 432 2.21 -22.12 2.85
C MET A 432 1.22 -22.75 1.87
N GLU A 433 0.79 -22.01 0.84
CA GLU A 433 -0.15 -22.48 -0.17
C GLU A 433 0.32 -23.75 -0.87
N GLU A 434 1.55 -23.75 -1.38
CA GLU A 434 2.14 -24.91 -2.03
C GLU A 434 2.23 -26.11 -1.07
N LYS A 435 2.60 -25.86 0.19
CA LYS A 435 2.76 -26.90 1.22
C LYS A 435 1.41 -27.51 1.59
N VAL A 436 0.39 -26.69 1.80
CA VAL A 436 -0.97 -27.15 2.13
C VAL A 436 -1.53 -27.96 0.96
N ASN A 437 -1.35 -27.51 -0.29
CA ASN A 437 -1.76 -28.28 -1.45
C ASN A 437 -1.09 -29.67 -1.47
N ARG A 438 0.23 -29.70 -1.23
CA ARG A 438 1.02 -30.93 -1.25
C ARG A 438 0.65 -31.92 -0.14
N PHE A 439 0.53 -31.45 1.10
CA PHE A 439 0.43 -32.32 2.28
C PHE A 439 -1.02 -32.57 2.73
N LEU A 440 -1.91 -31.60 2.54
CA LEU A 440 -3.30 -31.68 3.01
C LEU A 440 -4.29 -31.92 1.86
N TYR A 441 -4.16 -31.19 0.75
CA TYR A 441 -5.14 -31.31 -0.33
C TYR A 441 -5.04 -32.65 -1.07
N ILE A 442 -3.85 -33.02 -1.57
CA ILE A 442 -3.67 -34.26 -2.34
C ILE A 442 -4.01 -35.51 -1.50
N GLY A 443 -3.62 -35.52 -0.22
CA GLY A 443 -3.76 -36.70 0.65
C GLY A 443 -5.13 -36.82 1.34
N TYR A 444 -5.76 -35.69 1.67
CA TYR A 444 -6.90 -35.61 2.59
C TYR A 444 -8.06 -34.78 2.05
N ASN A 445 -7.92 -34.19 0.85
CA ASN A 445 -8.88 -33.27 0.27
C ASN A 445 -9.18 -32.07 1.19
N ILE A 446 -8.19 -31.65 1.98
CA ILE A 446 -8.27 -30.46 2.83
C ILE A 446 -7.60 -29.31 2.09
N GLY A 447 -8.43 -28.42 1.54
CA GLY A 447 -7.97 -27.22 0.85
C GLY A 447 -7.48 -26.15 1.84
N ILE A 448 -6.73 -25.17 1.31
CA ILE A 448 -6.15 -24.10 2.12
C ILE A 448 -7.18 -23.25 2.86
N GLY A 449 -8.36 -23.03 2.28
CA GLY A 449 -9.46 -22.34 2.97
C GLY A 449 -10.01 -23.10 4.19
N SER A 450 -9.81 -24.42 4.28
CA SER A 450 -10.35 -25.22 5.39
C SER A 450 -9.49 -25.18 6.65
N ILE A 451 -8.25 -24.68 6.58
CA ILE A 451 -7.32 -24.70 7.72
C ILE A 451 -7.71 -23.73 8.84
N VAL A 452 -8.62 -22.79 8.55
CA VAL A 452 -9.20 -21.82 9.50
C VAL A 452 -10.62 -22.20 9.96
N ASN A 453 -11.12 -23.38 9.55
CA ASN A 453 -12.41 -23.86 10.05
C ASN A 453 -12.28 -24.26 11.52
N ASP A 454 -13.38 -24.13 12.26
CA ASP A 454 -13.44 -24.67 13.61
C ASP A 454 -13.55 -26.20 13.56
N PHE A 455 -12.47 -26.88 13.94
CA PHE A 455 -12.44 -28.34 14.11
C PHE A 455 -12.42 -28.75 15.59
N THR A 456 -12.73 -27.84 16.51
CA THR A 456 -12.78 -28.13 17.94
C THR A 456 -13.72 -29.30 18.21
N GLY A 457 -13.23 -30.28 18.98
CA GLY A 457 -13.97 -31.49 19.33
C GLY A 457 -13.93 -32.61 18.27
N ARG A 458 -13.27 -32.41 17.13
CA ARG A 458 -12.98 -33.50 16.19
C ARG A 458 -11.73 -34.27 16.60
N GLU A 459 -11.70 -35.57 16.30
CA GLU A 459 -10.49 -36.39 16.49
C GLU A 459 -9.35 -35.90 15.57
N PRO A 460 -8.10 -35.84 16.06
CA PRO A 460 -6.95 -35.42 15.26
C PRO A 460 -6.82 -36.20 13.95
N LEU A 461 -6.49 -35.49 12.87
CA LEU A 461 -6.21 -36.10 11.60
C LEU A 461 -4.80 -36.70 11.61
N HIS A 462 -4.75 -38.02 11.41
CA HIS A 462 -3.50 -38.75 11.37
C HIS A 462 -2.98 -38.95 9.94
N LYS A 463 -1.65 -38.93 9.80
CA LYS A 463 -0.97 -39.23 8.54
C LYS A 463 -1.29 -40.66 8.08
N LYS A 464 -1.45 -40.85 6.77
CA LYS A 464 -1.61 -42.17 6.16
C LYS A 464 -0.22 -42.78 6.05
N ASP A 465 -0.10 -44.04 6.43
CA ASP A 465 1.13 -44.83 6.33
C ASP A 465 1.65 -44.98 4.89
#